data_AF-A0AAW8RYW8-F1
#
_entry.id   AF-A0AAW8RYW8-F1
#
_cell.length_a   1.000
_cell.length_b   1.000
_cell.length_c   1.000
_cell.angle_alpha   90.00
_cell.angle_beta   90.00
_cell.angle_gamma   90.00
#
_symmetry.space_group_name_H-M   'P 1'
#
loop_
_entity.id
_entity.type
_entity.pdbx_description
1 polymer ?
#
loop_
_entity_poly.entity_id
_entity_poly.type
_entity_poly.pdbx_seq_one_letter_code
_entity_poly.pdbx_strand_id
1 'polypeptide(L)' 'MPKKKIREIAAKYGYHRLRNYRQWDDVHFSAEVNGIVIVINISSGELHERNPFTKRLVKQFVC' A
#
# COMPACT_ATOMS: atom_id res chain seq x y z
N MET A 1 -3.90 12.94 -4.22
CA MET A 1 -3.44 11.54 -4.11
C MET A 1 -2.07 11.36 -4.78
N PRO A 2 -1.04 10.84 -4.08
CA PRO A 2 0.32 10.69 -4.59
C PRO A 2 0.49 9.45 -5.48
N LYS A 3 -0.34 9.35 -6.54
CA LYS A 3 -0.38 8.19 -7.45
C LYS A 3 0.98 7.86 -8.08
N LYS A 4 1.81 8.88 -8.34
CA LYS A 4 3.17 8.71 -8.89
C LYS A 4 4.08 7.95 -7.92
N LYS A 5 4.17 8.40 -6.66
CA LYS A 5 4.96 7.74 -5.61
C LYS A 5 4.50 6.30 -5.36
N ILE A 6 3.18 6.09 -5.28
CA ILE A 6 2.61 4.74 -5.07
C ILE A 6 3.06 3.79 -6.20
N ARG A 7 3.02 4.25 -7.45
CA ARG A 7 3.48 3.47 -8.60
C ARG A 7 4.98 3.22 -8.58
N GLU A 8 5.78 4.21 -8.22
CA GLU A 8 7.24 4.08 -8.10
C GLU A 8 7.62 3.06 -7.01
N ILE A 9 6.98 3.14 -5.84
CA ILE A 9 7.20 2.17 -4.75
C ILE A 9 6.78 0.78 -5.22
N ALA A 10 5.55 0.60 -5.69
CA ALA A 10 5.07 -0.69 -6.15
C ALA A 10 5.92 -1.31 -7.26
N ALA A 11 6.41 -0.50 -8.20
CA ALA A 11 7.29 -0.95 -9.27
C ALA A 11 8.64 -1.47 -8.75
N LYS A 12 9.19 -0.90 -7.67
CA LYS A 12 10.41 -1.42 -7.02
C LYS A 12 10.24 -2.85 -6.49
N TYR A 13 9.01 -3.21 -6.11
CA TYR A 13 8.65 -4.55 -5.64
C TYR A 13 8.11 -5.45 -6.77
N GLY A 14 8.16 -5.02 -8.03
CA GLY A 14 7.69 -5.80 -9.18
C GLY A 14 6.18 -5.76 -9.42
N TYR A 15 5.43 -4.95 -8.67
CA TYR A 15 3.98 -4.77 -8.91
C TYR A 15 3.75 -3.70 -9.96
N HIS A 16 3.14 -4.11 -11.07
CA HIS A 16 2.75 -3.24 -12.17
C HIS A 16 1.22 -3.21 -12.35
N ARG A 17 0.70 -2.23 -13.10
CA ARG A 17 -0.73 -2.14 -13.45
C ARG A 17 -1.69 -2.06 -12.24
N LEU A 18 -1.26 -1.37 -11.20
CA LEU A 18 -2.05 -1.05 -10.00
C LEU A 18 -3.41 -0.38 -10.35
N ARG A 19 -4.48 -0.91 -9.76
CA ARG A 19 -5.88 -0.46 -9.87
C ARG A 19 -6.49 -0.24 -8.48
N ASN A 20 -7.73 0.25 -8.42
CA ASN A 20 -8.51 0.36 -7.18
C ASN A 20 -7.75 1.02 -6.00
N TYR A 21 -7.15 2.19 -6.27
CA TYR A 21 -6.42 2.95 -5.25
C TYR A 21 -7.38 3.45 -4.17
N ARG A 22 -7.07 3.19 -2.91
CA ARG A 22 -7.83 3.65 -1.77
C ARG A 22 -6.89 4.16 -0.69
N GLN A 23 -7.20 5.33 -0.15
CA GLN A 23 -6.46 5.89 0.99
C GLN A 23 -7.02 5.31 2.29
N TRP A 24 -6.14 4.93 3.20
CA TRP A 24 -6.51 4.46 4.55
C TRP A 24 -6.30 5.57 5.57
N ASP A 25 -5.14 6.22 5.52
CA ASP A 25 -4.78 7.39 6.33
C ASP A 25 -3.84 8.30 5.51
N ASP A 26 -3.15 9.24 6.16
CA ASP A 26 -2.27 10.20 5.49
C ASP A 26 -1.04 9.57 4.81
N VAL A 27 -0.59 8.40 5.28
CA VAL A 27 0.62 7.74 4.80
C VAL A 27 0.37 6.36 4.21
N HIS A 28 -0.77 5.71 4.49
CA HIS A 28 -1.10 4.38 3.99
C HIS A 28 -2.13 4.42 2.86
N PHE A 29 -1.77 3.77 1.76
CA PHE A 29 -2.60 3.64 0.56
C PHE A 29 -2.67 2.17 0.15
N SER A 30 -3.85 1.67 -0.17
CA SER A 30 -4.00 0.37 -0.80
C SER A 30 -4.21 0.48 -2.29
N ALA A 31 -3.71 -0.51 -3.03
CA ALA A 31 -3.96 -0.69 -4.45
C ALA A 31 -4.13 -2.17 -4.75
N GLU A 32 -4.85 -2.49 -5.82
CA GLU A 32 -5.07 -3.86 -6.28
C GLU A 32 -4.20 -4.14 -7.52
N VAL A 33 -3.58 -5.31 -7.55
CA VAL A 33 -2.73 -5.78 -8.63
C VAL A 33 -2.94 -7.29 -8.80
N ASN A 34 -3.38 -7.71 -9.98
CA ASN A 34 -3.64 -9.12 -10.31
C ASN A 34 -4.54 -9.85 -9.27
N GLY A 35 -5.52 -9.17 -8.68
CA GLY A 35 -6.42 -9.73 -7.65
C GLY A 35 -5.85 -9.73 -6.23
N ILE A 36 -4.60 -9.28 -6.04
CA ILE A 36 -3.97 -9.09 -4.74
C ILE A 36 -4.12 -7.62 -4.36
N VAL A 37 -4.58 -7.37 -3.14
CA VAL A 37 -4.57 -6.01 -2.58
C VAL A 37 -3.24 -5.82 -1.86
N ILE A 38 -2.49 -4.77 -2.21
CA ILE A 38 -1.28 -4.35 -1.51
C ILE A 38 -1.56 -3.06 -0.74
N VAL A 39 -0.84 -2.85 0.35
CA VAL A 39 -0.84 -1.66 1.19
C VAL A 39 0.56 -1.05 1.14
N ILE A 40 0.63 0.24 0.86
CA ILE A 40 1.86 0.99 0.62
C ILE A 40 1.91 2.13 1.63
N ASN A 41 3.00 2.20 2.38
CA ASN A 41 3.35 3.35 3.20
C ASN A 41 4.19 4.32 2.36
N ILE A 42 3.64 5.49 2.02
CA ILE A 42 4.33 6.48 1.18
C ILE A 42 5.43 7.26 1.92
N SER A 43 5.47 7.17 3.25
CA SER A 43 6.46 7.84 4.11
C SER A 43 7.70 6.96 4.29
N SER A 44 7.53 5.68 4.65
CA SER A 44 8.64 4.72 4.78
C SER A 44 9.05 4.09 3.44
N GLY A 45 8.15 4.06 2.46
CA GLY A 45 8.37 3.35 1.20
C GLY A 45 8.11 1.85 1.27
N GLU A 46 7.57 1.37 2.40
CA GLU A 46 7.26 -0.05 2.60
C GLU A 46 5.99 -0.47 1.86
N LEU A 47 5.97 -1.74 1.47
CA LEU A 47 4.86 -2.38 0.79
C LEU A 47 4.55 -3.71 1.48
N HIS A 48 3.28 -3.93 1.77
CA HIS A 48 2.76 -5.15 2.36
C HIS A 48 1.59 -5.70 1.56
N GLU A 49 1.57 -7.00 1.29
CA GLU A 49 0.39 -7.66 0.74
C GLU A 49 -0.72 -7.76 1.79
N ARG A 50 -1.97 -7.46 1.42
CA ARG A 50 -3.11 -7.46 2.33
C ARG A 50 -3.46 -8.88 2.76
N ASN A 51 -2.87 -9.29 3.87
CA ASN A 51 -3.22 -10.50 4.61
C ASN A 51 -4.15 -10.13 5.80
N PRO A 52 -5.04 -11.01 6.31
CA PRO A 52 -5.73 -10.82 7.60
C PRO A 52 -4.90 -10.19 8.73
N PHE A 53 -3.57 -10.42 8.76
CA PHE A 53 -2.66 -9.80 9.72
C PHE A 53 -2.19 -8.38 9.37
N THR A 54 -2.24 -7.93 8.11
CA THR A 54 -1.84 -6.55 7.75
C THR A 54 -2.70 -5.47 8.39
N LYS A 55 -3.95 -5.77 8.75
CA LYS A 55 -4.77 -4.86 9.57
C LYS A 55 -4.14 -4.56 10.93
N ARG A 56 -3.32 -5.48 11.47
CA ARG A 56 -2.61 -5.28 12.74
C ARG A 56 -1.39 -4.37 12.56
N LEU A 57 -0.68 -4.46 11.43
CA LEU A 57 0.46 -3.58 11.11
C LEU A 57 0.03 -2.10 11.03
N VAL A 58 -1.12 -1.81 10.42
CA VAL A 58 -1.65 -0.44 10.33
C VAL A 58 -2.13 0.08 11.69
N LYS A 59 -2.55 -0.80 12.61
CA LYS A 59 -3.07 -0.42 13.94
C LYS A 59 -2.00 -0.28 15.02
N GLN A 60 -0.76 -0.72 14.78
CA GLN A 60 0.26 -0.74 15.83
C GLN A 60 0.94 0.62 16.08
N PHE A 61 0.58 1.65 15.32
CA PHE A 61 1.05 3.04 15.50
C PHE A 61 0.03 3.95 16.21
N VAL A 62 -0.80 3.41 17.10
CA VAL A 62 -1.57 4.22 18.05
C VAL A 62 -1.20 3.79 19.46
N CYS A 63 -0.23 4.53 20.01
CA CYS A 63 0.17 4.71 21.42
C CYS A 63 0.24 3.48 22.34
#